data_AF-A0A426SLV2-F1
#
_entry.id   AF-A0A426SLV2-F1
#
_cell.length_a   1.000
_cell.length_b   1.000
_cell.length_c   1.000
_cell.angle_alpha   90.00
_cell.angle_beta   90.00
_cell.angle_gamma   90.00
#
_symmetry.space_group_name_H-M   'P 1'
#
loop_
_entity.id
_entity.type
_entity.pdbx_description
1 polymer ?
#
loop_
_entity_poly.entity_id
_entity_poly.type
_entity_poly.pdbx_seq_one_letter_code
_entity_poly.pdbx_strand_id
1 'polypeptide(L)'
;MTGVQGGGTPGARGQGTAGRVALVGGGPGPLDLLTVRALRLLRAADVVIADRLGPAAEIRAELRPGALVIDVGKTPGHHPVPQDRIGTLLVEHARAGRAVVRLKGGDPFVLGRGGEEVFACRAAGIEVEVVPGISSALAVPQAADVPVTHRGVAAGVHVVSGHDAAGPHGPSVATLAALADDTLTTVVLMGVGALPALVGAALAHGVPGERPVAIVENGHTPRQRTTRTTLERAVRAAEEAQVRSPAVIVIGEVARPGLLGAEPPALEEEPAVLGAGVLAGAPVGLSAVPLAPPVAPRAPSVASLAPTVGSADASALVTGLSATGPGA
;
A
#
# COMPACT_ATOMS: atom_id res chain seq x y z
N MET A 1 21.04 -49.11 -55.67
CA MET A 1 20.47 -47.75 -55.57
C MET A 1 19.47 -47.77 -54.41
N THR A 2 19.96 -47.58 -53.17
CA THR A 2 20.02 -46.29 -52.44
C THR A 2 18.65 -45.80 -51.96
N GLY A 3 18.47 -45.76 -50.63
CA GLY A 3 17.31 -45.17 -49.99
C GLY A 3 17.36 -45.30 -48.46
N VAL A 4 18.31 -44.61 -47.85
CA VAL A 4 18.53 -44.50 -46.39
C VAL A 4 17.78 -43.27 -45.85
N GLN A 5 17.19 -43.45 -44.66
CA GLN A 5 16.83 -42.49 -43.60
C GLN A 5 15.72 -41.43 -43.78
N GLY A 6 14.90 -41.37 -42.74
CA GLY A 6 14.11 -40.23 -42.31
C GLY A 6 13.68 -40.41 -40.85
N GLY A 7 14.66 -40.54 -39.94
CA GLY A 7 14.43 -40.60 -38.50
C GLY A 7 13.91 -39.24 -38.02
N GLY A 8 12.60 -39.15 -37.76
CA GLY A 8 11.98 -37.99 -37.13
C GLY A 8 12.54 -37.81 -35.73
N THR A 9 13.33 -36.77 -35.55
CA THR A 9 13.77 -36.29 -34.23
C THR A 9 12.50 -35.91 -33.46
N PRO A 10 12.25 -36.42 -32.24
CA PRO A 10 11.18 -35.90 -31.42
C PRO A 10 11.49 -34.43 -31.16
N GLY A 11 10.62 -33.55 -31.66
CA GLY A 11 10.73 -32.11 -31.49
C GLY A 11 11.00 -31.79 -30.03
N ALA A 12 12.07 -31.04 -29.80
CA ALA A 12 12.36 -30.46 -28.50
C ALA A 12 11.11 -29.75 -28.01
N ARG A 13 10.42 -30.35 -27.01
CA ARG A 13 9.41 -29.63 -26.24
C ARG A 13 10.14 -28.42 -25.70
N GLY A 14 9.79 -27.24 -26.20
CA GLY A 14 10.36 -25.99 -25.74
C GLY A 14 10.38 -26.01 -24.22
N GLN A 15 11.53 -25.70 -23.64
CA GLN A 15 11.62 -25.45 -22.20
C GLN A 15 10.55 -24.41 -21.90
N GLY A 16 9.42 -24.87 -21.34
CA GLY A 16 8.24 -24.05 -21.20
C GLY A 16 8.64 -22.82 -20.42
N THR A 17 8.56 -21.65 -21.04
CA THR A 17 8.84 -20.39 -20.35
C THR A 17 8.01 -20.39 -19.08
N ALA A 18 8.66 -20.34 -17.91
CA ALA A 18 7.96 -20.30 -16.64
C ALA A 18 6.90 -19.18 -16.70
N GLY A 19 5.72 -19.45 -16.17
CA GLY A 19 4.67 -18.43 -16.07
C GLY A 19 5.15 -17.25 -15.23
N ARG A 20 4.49 -16.12 -15.39
CA ARG A 20 4.84 -14.87 -14.69
C ARG A 20 3.77 -14.50 -13.68
N VAL A 21 4.17 -13.84 -12.61
CA VAL A 21 3.23 -13.24 -11.64
C VAL A 21 3.28 -11.73 -11.77
N ALA A 22 2.11 -11.11 -11.89
CA ALA A 22 1.94 -9.68 -11.75
C ALA A 22 1.17 -9.39 -10.45
N LEU A 23 1.80 -8.68 -9.53
CA LEU A 23 1.20 -8.17 -8.31
C LEU A 23 0.62 -6.78 -8.59
N VAL A 24 -0.71 -6.69 -8.71
CA VAL A 24 -1.38 -5.52 -9.29
C VAL A 24 -2.24 -4.81 -8.24
N GLY A 25 -1.99 -3.51 -8.07
CA GLY A 25 -2.87 -2.62 -7.32
C GLY A 25 -4.19 -2.35 -8.04
N GLY A 26 -5.29 -2.63 -7.35
CA GLY A 26 -6.65 -2.55 -7.83
C GLY A 26 -7.36 -1.24 -7.52
N GLY A 27 -6.69 -0.28 -6.87
CA GLY A 27 -7.28 1.00 -6.51
C GLY A 27 -8.34 0.90 -5.39
N PRO A 28 -9.04 2.00 -5.06
CA PRO A 28 -9.99 2.05 -3.94
C PRO A 28 -11.32 1.34 -4.24
N GLY A 29 -11.61 0.99 -5.49
CA GLY A 29 -12.82 0.27 -5.86
C GLY A 29 -13.15 0.37 -7.35
N PRO A 30 -13.52 1.57 -7.86
CA PRO A 30 -13.92 1.75 -9.25
C PRO A 30 -12.89 1.34 -10.30
N LEU A 31 -13.38 0.86 -11.45
CA LEU A 31 -12.54 0.42 -12.57
C LEU A 31 -11.72 1.56 -13.18
N ASP A 32 -12.26 2.77 -13.23
CA ASP A 32 -11.63 3.97 -13.78
C ASP A 32 -10.48 4.52 -12.90
N LEU A 33 -10.32 3.99 -11.69
CA LEU A 33 -9.18 4.25 -10.81
C LEU A 33 -8.09 3.17 -10.90
N LEU A 34 -8.23 2.20 -11.83
CA LEU A 34 -7.12 1.33 -12.21
C LEU A 34 -6.09 2.09 -13.04
N THR A 35 -4.82 1.71 -12.87
CA THR A 35 -3.79 2.16 -13.80
C THR A 35 -3.97 1.47 -15.16
N VAL A 36 -3.57 2.14 -16.24
CA VAL A 36 -3.57 1.55 -17.59
C VAL A 36 -2.76 0.24 -17.64
N ARG A 37 -1.66 0.18 -16.87
CA ARG A 37 -0.83 -1.04 -16.74
C ARG A 37 -1.58 -2.17 -16.05
N ALA A 38 -2.32 -1.89 -14.98
CA ALA A 38 -3.15 -2.87 -14.28
C ALA A 38 -4.21 -3.47 -15.21
N LEU A 39 -4.96 -2.62 -15.93
CA LEU A 39 -6.01 -3.05 -16.86
C LEU A 39 -5.45 -3.93 -18.00
N ARG A 40 -4.30 -3.54 -18.57
CA ARG A 40 -3.62 -4.33 -19.61
C ARG A 40 -3.24 -5.73 -19.12
N LEU A 41 -2.74 -5.85 -17.89
CA LEU A 41 -2.35 -7.14 -17.32
C LEU A 41 -3.56 -8.00 -16.98
N LEU A 42 -4.62 -7.42 -16.43
CA LEU A 42 -5.89 -8.11 -16.16
C LEU A 42 -6.49 -8.71 -17.43
N ARG A 43 -6.56 -7.93 -18.52
CA ARG A 43 -7.03 -8.39 -19.84
C ARG A 43 -6.22 -9.55 -20.41
N ALA A 44 -4.94 -9.64 -20.06
CA ALA A 44 -4.02 -10.68 -20.55
C ALA A 44 -3.89 -11.88 -19.60
N ALA A 45 -4.51 -11.86 -18.42
CA ALA A 45 -4.31 -12.86 -17.38
C ALA A 45 -5.01 -14.19 -17.72
N ASP A 46 -4.32 -15.30 -17.49
CA ASP A 46 -4.93 -16.64 -17.49
C ASP A 46 -5.61 -16.94 -16.15
N VAL A 47 -5.04 -16.40 -15.06
CA VAL A 47 -5.56 -16.55 -13.69
C VAL A 47 -5.52 -15.22 -12.96
N VAL A 48 -6.61 -14.86 -12.29
CA VAL A 48 -6.68 -13.71 -11.39
C VAL A 48 -6.96 -14.21 -9.97
N ILE A 49 -6.06 -13.91 -9.03
CA ILE A 49 -6.20 -14.23 -7.60
C ILE A 49 -6.47 -12.93 -6.84
N ALA A 50 -7.56 -12.83 -6.07
CA ALA A 50 -7.98 -11.57 -5.42
C ALA A 50 -8.52 -11.76 -3.99
N ASP A 51 -8.22 -10.82 -3.06
CA ASP A 51 -8.69 -10.85 -1.64
C ASP A 51 -10.17 -10.49 -1.46
N ARG A 52 -10.73 -9.89 -2.49
CA ARG A 52 -12.11 -9.49 -2.71
C ARG A 52 -12.02 -8.72 -4.00
N LEU A 53 -12.71 -9.16 -5.04
CA LEU A 53 -12.95 -8.26 -6.15
C LEU A 53 -13.92 -7.18 -5.65
N GLY A 54 -13.40 -5.98 -5.34
CA GLY A 54 -14.20 -4.77 -5.52
C GLY A 54 -14.79 -4.76 -6.94
N PRO A 55 -15.82 -3.92 -7.20
CA PRO A 55 -16.84 -4.11 -8.26
C PRO A 55 -16.60 -5.33 -9.16
N ALA A 56 -16.85 -6.52 -8.60
CA ALA A 56 -16.42 -7.78 -9.19
C ALA A 56 -17.00 -8.01 -10.59
N ALA A 57 -18.14 -7.39 -10.90
CA ALA A 57 -18.76 -7.46 -12.21
C ALA A 57 -17.95 -6.71 -13.29
N GLU A 58 -17.51 -5.48 -13.01
CA GLU A 58 -16.80 -4.63 -13.97
C GLU A 58 -15.42 -5.21 -14.30
N ILE A 59 -14.66 -5.61 -13.29
CA ILE A 59 -13.34 -6.24 -13.49
C ILE A 59 -13.49 -7.57 -14.24
N ARG A 60 -14.53 -8.37 -13.95
CA ARG A 60 -14.78 -9.63 -14.68
C ARG A 60 -15.11 -9.40 -16.15
N ALA A 61 -15.79 -8.30 -16.50
CA ALA A 61 -16.09 -7.95 -17.88
C ALA A 61 -14.81 -7.63 -18.69
N GLU A 62 -13.75 -7.21 -18.02
CA GLU A 62 -12.45 -6.91 -18.62
C GLU A 62 -11.55 -8.14 -18.79
N LEU A 63 -11.90 -9.29 -18.19
CA LEU A 63 -11.09 -10.49 -18.29
C LEU A 63 -11.31 -11.19 -19.63
N ARG A 64 -10.25 -11.80 -20.16
CA ARG A 64 -10.38 -12.67 -21.34
C ARG A 64 -11.35 -13.82 -21.09
N PRO A 65 -12.04 -14.32 -22.13
CA PRO A 65 -12.83 -15.53 -22.03
C PRO A 65 -11.99 -16.70 -21.48
N GLY A 66 -12.52 -17.39 -20.47
CA GLY A 66 -11.86 -18.54 -19.85
C GLY A 66 -10.79 -18.21 -18.80
N ALA A 67 -10.58 -16.93 -18.46
CA ALA A 67 -9.72 -16.57 -17.32
C ALA A 67 -10.27 -17.18 -16.02
N LEU A 68 -9.42 -17.88 -15.28
CA LEU A 68 -9.77 -18.43 -13.97
C LEU A 68 -9.71 -17.33 -12.92
N VAL A 69 -10.77 -17.17 -12.12
CA VAL A 69 -10.79 -16.21 -11.01
C VAL A 69 -10.85 -16.96 -9.69
N ILE A 70 -9.87 -16.74 -8.83
CA ILE A 70 -9.73 -17.35 -7.51
C ILE A 70 -9.93 -16.27 -6.45
N ASP A 71 -10.98 -16.41 -5.66
CA ASP A 71 -11.22 -15.54 -4.49
C ASP A 71 -10.47 -16.12 -3.29
N VAL A 72 -9.53 -15.36 -2.74
CA VAL A 72 -8.76 -15.68 -1.52
C VAL A 72 -9.23 -14.86 -0.31
N GLY A 73 -10.31 -14.11 -0.48
CA GLY A 73 -10.91 -13.25 0.52
C GLY A 73 -11.67 -13.93 1.64
N LYS A 74 -12.07 -13.11 2.62
CA LYS A 74 -13.03 -13.50 3.65
C LYS A 74 -14.43 -13.58 3.04
N THR A 75 -14.83 -14.74 2.57
CA THR A 75 -16.22 -15.08 2.21
C THR A 75 -17.02 -15.40 3.49
N PRO A 76 -18.29 -14.98 3.62
CA PRO A 76 -19.14 -15.42 4.73
C PRO A 76 -19.17 -16.95 4.82
N GLY A 77 -18.87 -17.50 6.00
CA GLY A 77 -18.85 -18.94 6.25
C GLY A 77 -17.57 -19.69 5.87
N HIS A 78 -16.53 -19.02 5.34
CA HIS A 78 -15.24 -19.65 5.04
C HIS A 78 -14.10 -18.99 5.82
N HIS A 79 -13.22 -19.82 6.38
CA HIS A 79 -12.01 -19.33 7.03
C HIS A 79 -11.11 -18.62 6.02
N PRO A 80 -10.44 -17.51 6.40
CA PRO A 80 -9.50 -16.81 5.53
C PRO A 80 -8.46 -17.79 4.98
N VAL A 81 -8.15 -17.73 3.69
CA VAL A 81 -7.02 -18.46 3.12
C VAL A 81 -5.75 -17.94 3.83
N PRO A 82 -4.96 -18.79 4.50
CA PRO A 82 -3.73 -18.35 5.13
C PRO A 82 -2.80 -17.69 4.10
N GLN A 83 -2.06 -16.66 4.51
CA GLN A 83 -1.20 -15.91 3.59
C GLN A 83 -0.23 -16.82 2.82
N ASP A 84 0.34 -17.82 3.49
CA ASP A 84 1.26 -18.79 2.89
C ASP A 84 0.58 -19.61 1.78
N ARG A 85 -0.72 -19.86 1.91
CA ARG A 85 -1.50 -20.56 0.88
C ARG A 85 -1.73 -19.67 -0.33
N ILE A 86 -1.90 -18.35 -0.16
CA ILE A 86 -1.95 -17.40 -1.30
C ILE A 86 -0.62 -17.44 -2.06
N GLY A 87 0.51 -17.35 -1.35
CA GLY A 87 1.83 -17.48 -1.96
C GLY A 87 2.00 -18.79 -2.72
N THR A 88 1.50 -19.89 -2.15
CA THR A 88 1.53 -21.21 -2.79
C THR A 88 0.71 -21.24 -4.07
N LEU A 89 -0.51 -20.67 -4.08
CA LEU A 89 -1.35 -20.60 -5.28
C LEU A 89 -0.69 -19.81 -6.42
N LEU A 90 -0.04 -18.68 -6.09
CA LEU A 90 0.70 -17.89 -7.07
C LEU A 90 1.81 -18.72 -7.73
N VAL A 91 2.58 -19.43 -6.92
CA VAL A 91 3.68 -20.30 -7.39
C VAL A 91 3.15 -21.48 -8.20
N GLU A 92 2.10 -22.16 -7.74
CA GLU A 92 1.46 -23.30 -8.43
C GLU A 92 1.02 -22.91 -9.85
N HIS A 93 0.31 -21.78 -9.99
CA HIS A 93 -0.17 -21.32 -11.30
C HIS A 93 0.95 -20.82 -12.21
N ALA A 94 1.95 -20.11 -11.66
CA ALA A 94 3.09 -19.65 -12.45
C ALA A 94 3.92 -20.84 -12.97
N ARG A 95 4.15 -21.87 -12.14
CA ARG A 95 4.84 -23.11 -12.56
C ARG A 95 4.08 -23.88 -13.64
N ALA A 96 2.76 -23.75 -13.68
CA ALA A 96 1.93 -24.28 -14.75
C ALA A 96 1.99 -23.47 -16.06
N GLY A 97 2.89 -22.48 -16.17
CA GLY A 97 3.09 -21.66 -17.37
C GLY A 97 2.06 -20.55 -17.56
N ARG A 98 1.24 -20.24 -16.54
CA ARG A 98 0.14 -19.27 -16.64
C ARG A 98 0.63 -17.83 -16.42
N ALA A 99 -0.02 -16.88 -17.09
CA ALA A 99 0.04 -15.47 -16.74
C ALA A 99 -0.87 -15.21 -15.52
N VAL A 100 -0.28 -15.05 -14.35
CA VAL A 100 -0.98 -14.89 -13.08
C VAL A 100 -1.05 -13.42 -12.71
N VAL A 101 -2.25 -12.91 -12.43
CA VAL A 101 -2.45 -11.61 -11.80
C VAL A 101 -2.91 -11.82 -10.36
N ARG A 102 -2.17 -11.25 -9.42
CA ARG A 102 -2.58 -11.10 -8.03
C ARG A 102 -3.15 -9.70 -7.84
N LEU A 103 -4.47 -9.59 -7.88
CA LEU A 103 -5.16 -8.31 -7.73
C LEU A 103 -5.37 -8.00 -6.25
N LYS A 104 -4.91 -6.83 -5.81
CA LYS A 104 -4.98 -6.37 -4.41
C LYS A 104 -5.68 -5.03 -4.34
N GLY A 105 -6.60 -4.86 -3.38
CA GLY A 105 -7.24 -3.56 -3.18
C GLY A 105 -6.21 -2.48 -2.82
N GLY A 106 -6.42 -1.26 -3.31
CA GLY A 106 -5.50 -0.15 -3.12
C GLY A 106 -4.16 -0.36 -3.84
N ASP A 107 -3.08 -0.22 -3.09
CA ASP A 107 -1.71 -0.45 -3.54
C ASP A 107 -1.13 -1.74 -2.91
N PRO A 108 -0.39 -2.60 -3.65
CA PRO A 108 0.14 -3.84 -3.10
C PRO A 108 1.03 -3.70 -1.87
N PHE A 109 1.74 -2.58 -1.73
CA PHE A 109 2.75 -2.35 -0.71
C PHE A 109 2.30 -1.42 0.42
N VAL A 110 1.07 -0.87 0.36
CA VAL A 110 0.49 -0.09 1.47
C VAL A 110 -0.44 -0.96 2.29
N LEU A 111 0.08 -1.51 3.39
CA LEU A 111 -0.65 -2.40 4.33
C LEU A 111 -1.36 -3.59 3.64
N GLY A 112 -0.88 -3.96 2.44
CA GLY A 112 -1.46 -5.02 1.62
C GLY A 112 -0.74 -6.36 1.73
N ARG A 113 0.38 -6.45 2.46
CA ARG A 113 1.23 -7.67 2.53
C ARG A 113 1.83 -8.11 1.20
N GLY A 114 1.89 -7.23 0.19
CA GLY A 114 2.45 -7.57 -1.12
C GLY A 114 3.91 -8.04 -1.06
N GLY A 115 4.71 -7.51 -0.13
CA GLY A 115 6.11 -7.92 0.04
C GLY A 115 6.26 -9.41 0.38
N GLU A 116 5.38 -9.96 1.22
CA GLU A 116 5.37 -11.38 1.58
C GLU A 116 5.06 -12.27 0.35
N GLU A 117 4.10 -11.84 -0.47
CA GLU A 117 3.70 -12.55 -1.70
C GLU A 117 4.83 -12.52 -2.75
N VAL A 118 5.52 -11.38 -2.90
CA VAL A 118 6.71 -11.25 -3.75
C VAL A 118 7.83 -12.17 -3.25
N PHE A 119 8.08 -12.20 -1.94
CA PHE A 119 9.11 -13.05 -1.34
C PHE A 119 8.84 -14.53 -1.63
N ALA A 120 7.60 -15.00 -1.42
CA ALA A 120 7.22 -16.38 -1.69
C ALA A 120 7.45 -16.77 -3.16
N CYS A 121 7.07 -15.89 -4.11
CA CYS A 121 7.29 -16.15 -5.53
C CYS A 121 8.79 -16.18 -5.90
N ARG A 122 9.56 -15.21 -5.41
CA ARG A 122 11.01 -15.12 -5.70
C ARG A 122 11.78 -16.29 -5.10
N ALA A 123 11.42 -16.72 -3.88
CA ALA A 123 11.99 -17.91 -3.25
C ALA A 123 11.73 -19.19 -4.08
N ALA A 124 10.66 -19.21 -4.87
CA ALA A 124 10.32 -20.30 -5.77
C ALA A 124 10.89 -20.14 -7.20
N GLY A 125 11.71 -19.12 -7.46
CA GLY A 125 12.30 -18.82 -8.78
C GLY A 125 11.33 -18.19 -9.78
N ILE A 126 10.21 -17.61 -9.31
CA ILE A 126 9.20 -16.99 -10.17
C ILE A 126 9.44 -15.47 -10.24
N GLU A 127 9.49 -14.94 -11.45
CA GLU A 127 9.56 -13.50 -11.69
C GLU A 127 8.25 -12.82 -11.30
N VAL A 128 8.36 -11.69 -10.59
CA VAL A 128 7.21 -10.88 -10.17
C VAL A 128 7.34 -9.45 -10.66
N GLU A 129 6.37 -9.04 -11.47
CA GLU A 129 6.14 -7.64 -11.81
C GLU A 129 5.21 -7.02 -10.76
N VAL A 130 5.62 -5.91 -10.13
CA VAL A 130 4.75 -5.17 -9.21
C VAL A 130 4.22 -3.94 -9.93
N VAL A 131 2.90 -3.79 -9.94
CA VAL A 131 2.20 -2.65 -10.54
C VAL A 131 1.51 -1.86 -9.42
N PRO A 132 1.89 -0.58 -9.24
CA PRO A 132 1.28 0.24 -8.20
C PRO A 132 -0.20 0.47 -8.47
N GLY A 133 -0.94 0.70 -7.39
CA GLY A 133 -2.34 1.09 -7.43
C GLY A 133 -2.57 2.39 -6.65
N ILE A 134 -3.74 3.00 -6.87
CA ILE A 134 -4.12 4.17 -6.10
C ILE A 134 -4.52 3.71 -4.70
N SER A 135 -3.69 4.01 -3.69
CA SER A 135 -3.95 3.60 -2.31
C SER A 135 -5.22 4.24 -1.76
N SER A 136 -6.03 3.46 -1.04
CA SER A 136 -7.21 3.97 -0.33
C SER A 136 -6.85 5.01 0.72
N ALA A 137 -5.65 4.95 1.29
CA ALA A 137 -5.16 5.96 2.25
C ALA A 137 -5.13 7.38 1.65
N LEU A 138 -4.96 7.50 0.33
CA LEU A 138 -4.87 8.78 -0.35
C LEU A 138 -6.16 9.11 -1.11
N ALA A 139 -6.72 8.13 -1.82
CA ALA A 139 -7.86 8.38 -2.69
C ALA A 139 -9.19 8.48 -1.95
N VAL A 140 -9.45 7.62 -0.96
CA VAL A 140 -10.75 7.62 -0.28
C VAL A 140 -11.04 8.96 0.43
N PRO A 141 -10.08 9.62 1.11
CA PRO A 141 -10.28 10.97 1.65
C PRO A 141 -10.70 12.00 0.59
N GLN A 142 -10.11 11.95 -0.61
CA GLN A 142 -10.41 12.89 -1.69
C GLN A 142 -11.87 12.82 -2.13
N ALA A 143 -12.48 11.63 -2.12
CA ALA A 143 -13.88 11.46 -2.49
C ALA A 143 -14.85 12.16 -1.52
N ALA A 144 -14.36 12.58 -0.35
CA ALA A 144 -15.11 13.29 0.67
C ALA A 144 -14.61 14.75 0.86
N ASP A 145 -13.86 15.30 -0.10
CA ASP A 145 -13.24 16.62 -0.01
C ASP A 145 -12.33 16.78 1.21
N VAL A 146 -11.56 15.72 1.52
CA VAL A 146 -10.53 15.72 2.56
C VAL A 146 -9.17 15.49 1.89
N PRO A 147 -8.37 16.54 1.65
CA PRO A 147 -7.00 16.35 1.20
C PRO A 147 -6.18 15.73 2.34
N VAL A 148 -5.22 14.86 2.06
CA VAL A 148 -4.38 14.30 3.14
C VAL A 148 -3.26 15.25 3.57
N THR A 149 -2.92 16.21 2.73
CA THR A 149 -1.97 17.30 2.99
C THR A 149 -2.56 18.59 2.45
N HIS A 150 -2.31 19.72 3.11
CA HIS A 150 -2.71 21.02 2.62
C HIS A 150 -1.75 22.08 3.15
N ARG A 151 -1.28 22.98 2.29
CA ARG A 151 -0.31 24.02 2.68
C ARG A 151 -0.90 24.87 3.82
N GLY A 152 -0.09 25.15 4.83
CA GLY A 152 -0.51 25.91 6.02
C GLY A 152 -1.45 25.14 6.97
N VAL A 153 -1.72 23.86 6.71
CA VAL A 153 -2.63 23.04 7.52
C VAL A 153 -1.96 21.72 7.91
N ALA A 154 -1.54 20.91 6.94
CA ALA A 154 -0.83 19.66 7.19
C ALA A 154 0.31 19.46 6.19
N ALA A 155 1.54 19.38 6.69
CA ALA A 155 2.76 19.22 5.90
C ALA A 155 3.19 17.75 5.74
N GLY A 156 2.61 16.85 6.51
CA GLY A 156 2.93 15.42 6.47
C GLY A 156 1.71 14.53 6.67
N VAL A 157 1.88 13.26 6.28
CA VAL A 157 0.87 12.20 6.42
C VAL A 157 1.49 11.00 7.11
N HIS A 158 0.79 10.47 8.10
CA HIS A 158 1.13 9.24 8.80
C HIS A 158 0.06 8.18 8.50
N VAL A 159 0.41 7.14 7.73
CA VAL A 159 -0.52 6.05 7.37
C VAL A 159 -0.32 4.88 8.31
N VAL A 160 -1.39 4.42 8.97
CA VAL A 160 -1.32 3.37 10.00
C VAL A 160 -2.39 2.30 9.83
N SER A 161 -2.12 1.12 10.37
CA SER A 161 -3.06 0.00 10.47
C SER A 161 -3.82 0.06 11.79
N GLY A 162 -5.13 -0.01 11.72
CA GLY A 162 -5.99 -0.18 12.90
C GLY A 162 -5.79 -1.52 13.61
N HIS A 163 -5.42 -2.59 12.89
CA HIS A 163 -5.16 -3.89 13.54
C HIS A 163 -4.00 -3.80 14.52
N ASP A 164 -2.96 -3.05 14.19
CA ASP A 164 -1.80 -2.88 15.07
C ASP A 164 -2.21 -2.04 16.30
N ALA A 165 -3.02 -1.00 16.09
CA ALA A 165 -3.56 -0.15 17.15
C ALA A 165 -4.53 -0.87 18.10
N ALA A 166 -5.21 -1.92 17.65
CA ALA A 166 -6.07 -2.79 18.46
C ALA A 166 -5.31 -3.98 19.07
N GLY A 167 -4.01 -4.12 18.79
CA GLY A 167 -3.17 -5.17 19.33
C GLY A 167 -2.87 -4.99 20.82
N PRO A 168 -2.14 -5.94 21.43
CA PRO A 168 -1.82 -5.93 22.87
C PRO A 168 -0.98 -4.71 23.31
N HIS A 169 -0.35 -4.03 22.34
CA HIS A 169 0.49 -2.85 22.59
C HIS A 169 -0.23 -1.52 22.34
N GLY A 170 -1.47 -1.55 21.84
CA GLY A 170 -2.18 -0.34 21.45
C GLY A 170 -1.52 0.38 20.26
N PRO A 171 -1.92 1.64 19.98
CA PRO A 171 -1.25 2.48 18.99
C PRO A 171 0.23 2.68 19.35
N SER A 172 1.11 2.66 18.34
CA SER A 172 2.55 2.90 18.56
C SER A 172 2.82 4.32 19.07
N VAL A 173 3.98 4.51 19.71
CA VAL A 173 4.44 5.83 20.16
C VAL A 173 4.50 6.84 19.00
N ALA A 174 4.93 6.40 17.81
CA ALA A 174 4.96 7.25 16.62
C ALA A 174 3.55 7.66 16.18
N THR A 175 2.56 6.76 16.27
CA THR A 175 1.16 7.10 15.98
C THR A 175 0.59 8.09 16.98
N LEU A 176 0.87 7.91 18.27
CA LEU A 176 0.42 8.86 19.30
C LEU A 176 1.05 10.25 19.13
N ALA A 177 2.36 10.30 18.83
CA ALA A 177 3.04 11.56 18.52
C ALA A 177 2.45 12.25 17.28
N ALA A 178 2.18 11.49 16.21
CA ALA A 178 1.57 12.03 14.99
C ALA A 178 0.13 12.52 15.21
N LEU A 179 -0.63 11.92 16.12
CA LEU A 179 -1.97 12.38 16.49
C LEU A 179 -1.92 13.67 17.33
N ALA A 180 -0.88 13.86 18.13
CA ALA A 180 -0.70 15.07 18.93
C ALA A 180 -0.26 16.27 18.08
N ASP A 181 0.57 16.05 17.06
CA ASP A 181 1.02 17.07 16.11
C ASP A 181 -0.15 17.54 15.22
N ASP A 182 -0.48 18.83 15.24
CA ASP A 182 -1.54 19.44 14.43
C ASP A 182 -1.11 19.72 12.97
N THR A 183 0.19 19.66 12.70
CA THR A 183 0.77 19.80 11.35
C THR A 183 0.81 18.50 10.56
N LEU A 184 0.34 17.40 11.16
CA LEU A 184 0.28 16.07 10.55
C LEU A 184 -1.17 15.59 10.38
N THR A 185 -1.40 14.87 9.29
CA THR A 185 -2.63 14.10 9.08
C THR A 185 -2.35 12.63 9.38
N THR A 186 -3.13 12.03 10.28
CA THR A 186 -3.09 10.58 10.49
C THR A 186 -4.22 9.90 9.70
N VAL A 187 -3.86 8.98 8.80
CA VAL A 187 -4.79 8.16 8.03
C VAL A 187 -4.76 6.73 8.53
N VAL A 188 -5.89 6.24 9.04
CA VAL A 188 -6.02 4.90 9.62
C VAL A 188 -6.77 3.99 8.65
N LEU A 189 -6.07 2.99 8.13
CA LEU A 189 -6.66 1.89 7.37
C LEU A 189 -7.08 0.76 8.31
N MET A 190 -8.14 0.03 7.95
CA MET A 190 -8.66 -1.08 8.77
C MET A 190 -9.01 -0.65 10.21
N GLY A 191 -9.38 0.62 10.39
CA GLY A 191 -9.52 1.23 11.72
C GLY A 191 -10.89 1.11 12.38
N VAL A 192 -11.95 0.68 11.67
CA VAL A 192 -13.33 0.70 12.20
C VAL A 192 -13.45 -0.02 13.55
N GLY A 193 -12.94 -1.26 13.65
CA GLY A 193 -12.97 -2.01 14.91
C GLY A 193 -11.98 -1.52 15.96
N ALA A 194 -10.94 -0.80 15.54
CA ALA A 194 -9.88 -0.27 16.40
C ALA A 194 -10.17 1.14 16.93
N LEU A 195 -11.20 1.81 16.39
CA LEU A 195 -11.49 3.20 16.67
C LEU A 195 -11.65 3.50 18.18
N PRO A 196 -12.36 2.69 18.99
CA PRO A 196 -12.45 2.95 20.43
C PRO A 196 -11.10 2.94 21.15
N ALA A 197 -10.24 1.96 20.85
CA ALA A 197 -8.91 1.85 21.45
C ALA A 197 -7.99 3.00 21.02
N LEU A 198 -8.02 3.36 19.73
CA LEU A 198 -7.24 4.46 19.18
C LEU A 198 -7.65 5.80 19.81
N VAL A 199 -8.95 6.09 19.89
CA VAL A 199 -9.48 7.32 20.48
C VAL A 199 -9.13 7.40 21.96
N GLY A 200 -9.35 6.32 22.72
CA GLY A 200 -9.03 6.28 24.15
C GLY A 200 -7.54 6.53 24.41
N ALA A 201 -6.66 5.89 23.64
CA ALA A 201 -5.22 6.09 23.77
C ALA A 201 -4.78 7.52 23.35
N ALA A 202 -5.37 8.07 22.29
CA ALA A 202 -5.07 9.43 21.84
C ALA A 202 -5.45 10.47 22.90
N LEU A 203 -6.67 10.40 23.45
CA LEU A 203 -7.12 11.30 24.51
C LEU A 203 -6.27 11.17 25.77
N ALA A 204 -5.93 9.94 26.18
CA ALA A 204 -5.03 9.69 27.31
C ALA A 204 -3.61 10.24 27.07
N HIS A 205 -3.17 10.33 25.82
CA HIS A 205 -1.90 10.92 25.42
C HIS A 205 -1.95 12.46 25.30
N GLY A 206 -3.10 13.09 25.60
CA GLY A 206 -3.26 14.54 25.55
C GLY A 206 -3.57 15.09 24.17
N VAL A 207 -3.98 14.25 23.21
CA VAL A 207 -4.48 14.74 21.92
C VAL A 207 -5.79 15.50 22.15
N PRO A 208 -5.95 16.72 21.60
CA PRO A 208 -7.16 17.52 21.84
C PRO A 208 -8.43 16.81 21.34
N GLY A 209 -9.49 16.86 22.16
CA GLY A 209 -10.75 16.17 21.88
C GLY A 209 -11.49 16.73 20.66
N GLU A 210 -11.29 18.01 20.38
CA GLU A 210 -11.82 18.74 19.22
C GLU A 210 -11.11 18.42 17.90
N ARG A 211 -10.01 17.65 17.93
CA ARG A 211 -9.25 17.30 16.72
C ARG A 211 -10.19 16.73 15.66
N PRO A 212 -10.25 17.30 14.44
CA PRO A 212 -11.22 16.89 13.44
C PRO A 212 -10.99 15.45 12.96
N VAL A 213 -12.09 14.74 12.73
CA VAL A 213 -12.12 13.37 12.23
C VAL A 213 -13.10 13.24 11.08
N ALA A 214 -12.68 12.58 10.00
CA ALA A 214 -13.55 12.14 8.92
C ALA A 214 -13.45 10.63 8.76
N ILE A 215 -14.58 9.96 8.66
CA ILE A 215 -14.68 8.52 8.39
C ILE A 215 -15.40 8.35 7.05
N VAL A 216 -14.72 7.79 6.07
CA VAL A 216 -15.24 7.64 4.71
C VAL A 216 -15.39 6.15 4.39
N GLU A 217 -16.63 5.69 4.32
CA GLU A 217 -17.01 4.32 3.96
C GLU A 217 -17.14 4.17 2.45
N ASN A 218 -16.71 3.04 1.90
CA ASN A 218 -16.90 2.69 0.48
C ASN A 218 -16.54 3.83 -0.51
N GLY A 219 -15.45 4.56 -0.25
CA GLY A 219 -15.05 5.74 -1.03
C GLY A 219 -14.97 5.49 -2.52
N HIS A 220 -15.31 6.51 -3.31
CA HIS A 220 -15.44 6.48 -4.78
C HIS A 220 -16.54 5.55 -5.33
N THR A 221 -17.37 4.92 -4.49
CA THR A 221 -18.47 4.07 -4.96
C THR A 221 -19.83 4.74 -4.76
N PRO A 222 -20.90 4.29 -5.45
CA PRO A 222 -22.26 4.76 -5.18
C PRO A 222 -22.76 4.51 -3.75
N ARG A 223 -22.07 3.67 -2.97
CA ARG A 223 -22.37 3.37 -1.56
C ARG A 223 -21.55 4.21 -0.59
N GLN A 224 -20.85 5.24 -1.07
CA GLN A 224 -20.02 6.08 -0.24
C GLN A 224 -20.86 6.78 0.85
N ARG A 225 -20.33 6.80 2.06
CA ARG A 225 -20.87 7.57 3.18
C ARG A 225 -19.72 8.26 3.91
N THR A 226 -19.95 9.48 4.35
CA THR A 226 -18.96 10.28 5.08
C THR A 226 -19.54 10.72 6.42
N THR A 227 -18.87 10.35 7.51
CA THR A 227 -19.15 10.84 8.86
C THR A 227 -18.05 11.80 9.27
N ARG A 228 -18.39 13.07 9.51
CA ARG A 228 -17.46 14.08 10.06
C ARG A 228 -17.79 14.33 11.52
N THR A 229 -16.76 14.44 12.35
CA THR A 229 -16.87 14.52 13.81
C THR A 229 -15.57 15.07 14.41
N THR A 230 -15.46 15.06 15.73
CA THR A 230 -14.24 15.33 16.49
C THR A 230 -13.73 14.05 17.15
N LEU A 231 -12.47 14.04 17.59
CA LEU A 231 -11.83 12.88 18.20
C LEU A 231 -12.62 12.36 19.42
N GLU A 232 -13.04 13.26 20.31
CA GLU A 232 -13.81 12.91 21.52
C GLU A 232 -15.18 12.28 21.18
N ARG A 233 -15.78 12.66 20.05
CA ARG A 233 -17.10 12.19 19.60
C ARG A 233 -17.01 11.04 18.60
N ALA A 234 -15.81 10.65 18.18
CA ALA A 234 -15.62 9.77 17.03
C ALA A 234 -16.27 8.39 17.20
N VAL A 235 -16.13 7.79 18.38
CA VAL A 235 -16.71 6.47 18.69
C VAL A 235 -18.23 6.52 18.60
N ARG A 236 -18.85 7.47 19.32
CA ARG A 236 -20.30 7.65 19.33
C ARG A 236 -20.85 7.97 17.94
N ALA A 237 -20.19 8.87 17.21
CA ALA A 237 -20.61 9.24 15.85
C ALA A 237 -20.54 8.03 14.89
N ALA A 238 -19.52 7.17 15.02
CA ALA A 238 -19.41 5.95 14.23
C ALA A 238 -20.51 4.93 14.57
N GLU A 239 -20.88 4.80 15.84
CA GLU A 239 -21.98 3.94 16.31
C GLU A 239 -23.34 4.44 15.80
N GLU A 240 -23.64 5.72 15.98
CA GLU A 240 -24.88 6.36 15.53
C GLU A 240 -25.04 6.27 14.00
N ALA A 241 -23.95 6.48 13.26
CA ALA A 241 -23.93 6.32 11.81
C ALA A 241 -23.83 4.85 11.36
N GLN A 242 -23.70 3.90 12.30
CA GLN A 242 -23.53 2.47 12.03
C GLN A 242 -22.41 2.17 11.03
N VAL A 243 -21.26 2.82 11.18
CA VAL A 243 -20.11 2.70 10.27
C VAL A 243 -19.69 1.23 10.11
N ARG A 244 -19.44 0.81 8.87
CA ARG A 244 -18.96 -0.52 8.49
C ARG A 244 -17.70 -0.44 7.64
N SER A 245 -16.90 -1.50 7.70
CA SER A 245 -15.78 -1.69 6.78
C SER A 245 -16.29 -2.03 5.37
N PRO A 246 -15.56 -1.63 4.31
CA PRO A 246 -14.31 -0.86 4.33
C PRO A 246 -14.54 0.64 4.56
N ALA A 247 -13.76 1.22 5.47
CA ALA A 247 -13.72 2.66 5.70
C ALA A 247 -12.28 3.13 5.96
N VAL A 248 -12.02 4.39 5.60
CA VAL A 248 -10.78 5.11 5.91
C VAL A 248 -11.10 6.19 6.93
N ILE A 249 -10.35 6.23 8.03
CA ILE A 249 -10.48 7.25 9.07
C ILE A 249 -9.33 8.23 8.90
N VAL A 250 -9.64 9.51 8.85
CA VAL A 250 -8.67 10.62 8.74
C VAL A 250 -8.80 11.46 10.00
N ILE A 251 -7.70 11.67 10.70
CA ILE A 251 -7.62 12.47 11.93
C ILE A 251 -6.58 13.57 11.68
N GLY A 252 -6.99 14.83 11.85
CA GLY A 252 -6.13 15.97 11.52
C GLY A 252 -6.94 17.17 11.04
N GLU A 253 -6.30 18.33 11.00
CA GLU A 253 -6.96 19.58 10.61
C GLU A 253 -7.54 19.56 9.20
N VAL A 254 -7.00 18.70 8.33
CA VAL A 254 -7.53 18.51 6.97
C VAL A 254 -8.96 17.95 6.95
N ALA A 255 -9.41 17.31 8.02
CA ALA A 255 -10.76 16.76 8.14
C ALA A 255 -11.82 17.80 8.55
N ARG A 256 -11.45 19.08 8.76
CA ARG A 256 -12.41 20.15 9.04
C ARG A 256 -13.43 20.28 7.88
N PRO A 257 -14.73 20.37 8.17
CA PRO A 257 -15.73 20.75 7.17
C PRO A 257 -15.37 22.09 6.53
N GLY A 258 -15.60 22.21 5.22
CA GLY A 258 -15.41 23.49 4.50
C GLY A 258 -13.97 23.90 4.21
N LEU A 259 -12.96 23.08 4.54
CA LEU A 259 -11.55 23.39 4.28
C LEU A 259 -11.27 23.79 2.82
N LEU A 260 -11.82 23.03 1.86
CA LEU A 260 -11.69 23.29 0.43
C LEU A 260 -12.72 24.29 -0.11
N GLY A 261 -13.69 24.70 0.72
CA GLY A 261 -14.74 25.66 0.37
C GLY A 261 -14.50 27.06 0.92
N ALA A 262 -13.45 27.26 1.72
CA ALA A 262 -13.00 28.58 2.11
C ALA A 262 -12.43 29.30 0.88
N GLU A 263 -12.87 30.54 0.64
CA GLU A 263 -12.28 31.42 -0.36
C GLU A 263 -10.75 31.42 -0.15
N PRO A 264 -9.92 31.21 -1.18
CA PRO A 264 -8.48 31.19 -1.00
C PRO A 264 -8.07 32.49 -0.31
N PRO A 265 -7.18 32.44 0.70
CA PRO A 265 -6.65 33.68 1.26
C PRO A 265 -6.11 34.49 0.09
N ALA A 266 -6.53 35.75 0.00
CA ALA A 266 -6.02 36.68 -1.00
C ALA A 266 -4.50 36.54 -0.99
N LEU A 267 -3.91 36.20 -2.14
CA LEU A 267 -2.47 36.16 -2.28
C LEU A 267 -1.98 37.53 -1.81
N GLU A 268 -1.30 37.59 -0.67
CA GLU A 268 -0.68 38.82 -0.23
C GLU A 268 0.27 39.23 -1.35
N GLU A 269 -0.08 40.31 -2.06
CA GLU A 269 0.77 40.87 -3.08
C GLU A 269 2.04 41.36 -2.39
N GLU A 270 3.11 40.57 -2.47
CA GLU A 270 4.47 41.04 -2.26
C GLU A 270 4.63 42.33 -3.08
N PRO A 271 4.93 43.48 -2.46
CA PRO A 271 4.97 44.74 -3.18
C PRO A 271 6.02 44.65 -4.28
N ALA A 272 5.55 44.67 -5.53
CA ALA A 272 6.38 44.71 -6.71
C ALA A 272 7.27 45.96 -6.63
N VAL A 273 8.54 45.78 -6.28
CA VAL A 273 9.56 46.80 -6.45
C VAL A 273 9.80 46.94 -7.95
N LEU A 274 9.01 47.79 -8.58
CA LEU A 274 9.05 48.07 -10.01
C LEU A 274 10.32 48.90 -10.31
N GLY A 275 11.45 48.22 -10.48
CA GLY A 275 12.61 48.78 -11.15
C GLY A 275 12.33 48.85 -12.65
N ALA A 276 11.89 50.02 -13.12
CA ALA A 276 11.69 50.29 -14.53
C ALA A 276 13.02 50.19 -15.30
N GLY A 277 13.15 49.15 -16.12
CA GLY A 277 14.28 48.96 -17.03
C GLY A 277 13.82 48.19 -18.26
N VAL A 278 13.31 48.91 -19.25
CA VAL A 278 12.97 48.40 -20.58
C VAL A 278 14.26 47.98 -21.29
N LEU A 279 14.35 46.72 -21.74
CA LEU A 279 15.05 46.36 -22.97
C LEU A 279 14.27 45.29 -23.74
N ALA A 280 14.13 45.59 -25.03
CA ALA A 280 13.33 44.89 -26.01
C ALA A 280 13.95 43.56 -26.49
N GLY A 281 13.09 42.63 -26.87
CA GLY A 281 13.27 41.77 -28.05
C GLY A 281 13.97 40.41 -27.87
N ALA A 282 13.20 39.33 -27.94
CA ALA A 282 13.45 38.15 -28.80
C ALA A 282 12.30 37.12 -28.65
N PRO A 283 11.81 36.50 -29.74
CA PRO A 283 10.88 35.38 -29.61
C PRO A 283 11.64 34.14 -29.10
N VAL A 284 11.24 33.61 -27.95
CA VAL A 284 11.81 32.36 -27.42
C VAL A 284 11.21 31.20 -28.21
N GLY A 285 12.00 30.63 -29.12
CA GLY A 285 11.69 29.38 -29.78
C GLY A 285 11.58 28.25 -28.76
N LEU A 286 10.53 27.42 -28.89
CA LEU A 286 10.39 26.17 -28.15
C LEU A 286 11.50 25.20 -28.59
N SER A 287 12.64 25.24 -27.92
CA SER A 287 13.65 24.18 -28.01
C SER A 287 13.16 23.00 -27.17
N ALA A 288 12.82 21.90 -27.83
CA ALA A 288 12.58 20.63 -27.17
C ALA A 288 13.86 20.19 -26.43
N VAL A 289 13.78 20.08 -25.11
CA VAL A 289 14.82 19.44 -24.31
C VAL A 289 14.78 17.95 -24.62
N PRO A 290 15.86 17.31 -25.11
CA PRO A 290 15.84 15.88 -25.35
C PRO A 290 15.76 15.15 -24.01
N LEU A 291 14.81 14.22 -23.89
CA LEU A 291 14.73 13.29 -22.77
C LEU A 291 16.03 12.49 -22.70
N ALA A 292 16.70 12.53 -21.55
CA ALA A 292 17.83 11.65 -21.26
C ALA A 292 17.38 10.18 -21.30
N PRO A 293 18.20 9.26 -21.86
CA PRO A 293 17.87 7.84 -21.88
C PRO A 293 17.85 7.26 -20.45
N PRO A 294 17.06 6.19 -20.22
CA PRO A 294 16.95 5.59 -18.90
C PRO A 294 18.29 5.02 -18.43
N VAL A 295 18.69 5.38 -17.22
CA VAL A 295 19.86 4.82 -16.53
C VAL A 295 19.56 3.37 -16.15
N ALA A 296 20.34 2.43 -16.68
CA ALA A 296 20.25 1.02 -16.32
C ALA A 296 20.64 0.81 -14.83
N PRO A 297 19.98 -0.13 -14.12
CA PRO A 297 20.28 -0.37 -12.72
C PRO A 297 21.69 -0.99 -12.55
N ARG A 298 22.54 -0.35 -11.74
CA ARG A 298 23.81 -0.93 -11.31
C ARG A 298 23.58 -2.02 -10.28
N ALA A 299 24.18 -3.19 -10.49
CA ALA A 299 24.25 -4.25 -9.48
C ALA A 299 25.08 -3.79 -8.26
N PRO A 300 24.72 -4.18 -7.03
CA PRO A 300 25.50 -3.82 -5.85
C PRO A 300 26.83 -4.58 -5.83
N SER A 301 27.94 -3.85 -5.64
CA SER A 301 29.25 -4.46 -5.38
C SER A 301 29.28 -5.01 -3.96
N VAL A 302 29.49 -6.31 -3.81
CA VAL A 302 29.73 -6.93 -2.50
C VAL A 302 31.17 -6.62 -2.08
N ALA A 303 31.33 -5.74 -1.10
CA ALA A 303 32.61 -5.59 -0.41
C ALA A 303 32.72 -6.69 0.65
N SER A 304 33.67 -7.60 0.45
CA SER A 304 34.09 -8.62 1.41
C SER A 304 34.69 -7.94 2.64
N LEU A 305 34.08 -8.12 3.81
CA LEU A 305 34.70 -7.83 5.11
C LEU A 305 35.22 -9.15 5.70
N ALA A 306 36.54 -9.30 5.71
CA ALA A 306 37.22 -10.36 6.46
C ALA A 306 37.28 -9.99 7.96
N PRO A 307 37.25 -10.97 8.89
CA PRO A 307 37.37 -10.69 10.31
C PRO A 307 38.84 -10.55 10.70
N THR A 308 39.22 -9.42 11.29
CA THR A 308 40.48 -9.29 12.02
C THR A 308 40.33 -9.82 13.44
N VAL A 309 41.00 -10.94 13.72
CA VAL A 309 41.27 -11.44 15.07
C VAL A 309 42.44 -10.65 15.63
N GLY A 310 42.22 -9.98 16.76
CA GLY A 310 43.26 -9.30 17.55
C GLY A 310 43.24 -9.85 18.98
N SER A 311 44.37 -10.42 19.38
CA SER A 311 44.64 -11.14 20.62
C SER A 311 44.83 -10.26 21.86
N ALA A 312 44.49 -10.85 23.01
CA ALA A 312 44.99 -10.61 24.38
C ALA A 312 44.55 -9.32 25.10
N ASP A 313 43.83 -9.47 26.23
CA ASP A 313 44.54 -9.72 27.49
C ASP A 313 43.65 -10.38 28.55
N ALA A 314 44.25 -11.35 29.25
CA ALA A 314 43.66 -12.10 30.33
C ALA A 314 44.23 -11.59 31.67
N SER A 315 43.39 -11.01 32.52
CA SER A 315 43.63 -11.06 33.96
C SER A 315 42.39 -10.70 34.75
N ALA A 316 42.27 -11.35 35.90
CA ALA A 316 41.33 -11.17 36.99
C ALA A 316 40.05 -12.02 36.99
N LEU A 317 40.08 -12.98 37.92
CA LEU A 317 38.98 -13.52 38.73
C LEU A 317 38.34 -14.84 38.28
N VAL A 318 39.11 -15.91 38.46
CA VAL A 318 38.61 -17.22 38.90
C VAL A 318 38.65 -17.24 40.43
N THR A 319 37.51 -17.38 41.11
CA THR A 319 37.28 -18.43 42.13
C THR A 319 35.85 -18.37 42.65
N GLY A 320 35.15 -19.52 42.62
CA GLY A 320 33.92 -19.73 43.38
C GLY A 320 32.99 -20.78 42.79
N LEU A 321 33.26 -22.05 43.11
CA LEU A 321 32.36 -23.22 43.31
C LEU A 321 30.83 -22.97 43.16
N SER A 322 29.96 -23.93 42.89
CA SER A 322 29.95 -25.35 42.51
C SER A 322 28.46 -25.72 42.52
N ALA A 323 28.10 -26.73 41.76
CA ALA A 323 26.74 -27.22 41.57
C ALA A 323 26.01 -27.68 42.84
N THR A 324 24.69 -27.52 42.85
CA THR A 324 23.72 -28.49 43.38
C THR A 324 22.41 -28.38 42.58
N GLY A 325 22.06 -29.43 41.83
CA GLY A 325 20.66 -29.75 41.53
C GLY A 325 20.05 -30.57 42.70
N PRO A 326 18.94 -31.29 42.46
CA PRO A 326 17.56 -30.79 42.54
C PRO A 326 16.75 -31.42 43.68
N GLY A 327 15.59 -30.86 44.02
CA GLY A 327 14.63 -31.54 44.90
C GLY A 327 13.34 -30.75 45.18
N ALA A 328 12.21 -31.45 44.98
CA ALA A 328 10.80 -31.12 45.22
C ALA A 328 10.05 -30.34 44.14
#